data_AF-A0A954M9F4-F1
#
_entry.id   AF-A0A954M9F4-F1
#
_cell.length_a   1.000
_cell.length_b   1.000
_cell.length_c   1.000
_cell.angle_alpha   90.00
_cell.angle_beta   90.00
_cell.angle_gamma   90.00
#
_symmetry.space_group_name_H-M   'P 1'
#
loop_
_entity.id
_entity.type
_entity.pdbx_description
1 polymer ?
#
loop_
_entity_poly.entity_id
_entity_poly.type
_entity_poly.pdbx_seq_one_letter_code
_entity_poly.pdbx_strand_id
1 'polypeptide(L)'
;MPNTTSAKKYLRQSTGRRLRNRQQRSTLRTHLKNFRTLLESKPAREEAEKQFSQVVKCLDQAASKNLIHANAASRLKSRLAALKKKMCS
;
A
#
# COMPACT_ATOMS: atom_id res chain seq x y z
N MET A 1 3.37 3.10 31.84
CA MET A 1 2.30 2.21 32.34
C MET A 1 0.95 2.89 32.16
N PRO A 2 -0.15 2.15 31.89
CA PRO A 2 -1.49 2.73 31.91
C PRO A 2 -1.92 3.00 33.35
N ASN A 3 -2.28 4.25 33.66
CA ASN A 3 -2.68 4.65 35.00
C ASN A 3 -4.18 4.44 35.29
N THR A 4 -4.96 4.09 34.26
CA THR A 4 -6.41 3.84 34.36
C THR A 4 -6.79 2.50 33.70
N THR A 5 -7.91 1.92 34.13
CA THR A 5 -8.45 0.66 33.59
C THR A 5 -8.78 0.77 32.10
N SER A 6 -9.30 1.93 31.67
CA SER A 6 -9.55 2.26 30.27
C SER A 6 -8.24 2.27 29.47
N ALA A 7 -7.19 2.94 29.96
CA ALA A 7 -5.88 2.97 29.29
C ALA A 7 -5.27 1.57 29.13
N LYS A 8 -5.41 0.69 30.14
CA LYS A 8 -4.95 -0.71 30.05
C LYS A 8 -5.70 -1.46 28.95
N LYS A 9 -7.00 -1.24 28.79
CA LYS A 9 -7.82 -1.82 27.71
C LYS A 9 -7.38 -1.28 26.33
N TYR A 10 -7.19 0.02 26.20
CA TYR A 10 -6.72 0.64 24.96
C TYR A 10 -5.34 0.11 24.54
N LEU A 11 -4.41 -0.09 25.49
CA LEU A 11 -3.10 -0.66 25.19
C LEU A 11 -3.21 -2.05 24.55
N ARG A 12 -4.02 -2.96 25.14
CA ARG A 12 -4.25 -4.31 24.60
C ARG A 12 -4.88 -4.29 23.21
N GLN A 13 -5.83 -3.39 22.96
CA GLN A 13 -6.45 -3.26 21.64
C GLN A 13 -5.49 -2.68 20.61
N SER A 14 -4.69 -1.68 21.01
CA SER A 14 -3.71 -1.00 20.17
C SER A 14 -2.62 -1.96 19.69
N THR A 15 -2.11 -2.83 20.55
CA THR A 15 -1.10 -3.83 20.15
C THR A 15 -1.64 -4.77 19.07
N GLY A 16 -2.85 -5.29 19.24
CA GLY A 16 -3.50 -6.15 18.24
C GLY A 16 -3.74 -5.44 16.90
N ARG A 17 -4.26 -4.19 16.94
CA ARG A 17 -4.44 -3.36 15.73
C ARG A 17 -3.10 -3.06 15.06
N ARG A 18 -2.06 -2.73 15.83
CA ARG A 18 -0.71 -2.45 15.34
C ARG A 18 -0.12 -3.63 14.59
N LEU A 19 -0.25 -4.85 15.11
CA LEU A 19 0.27 -6.06 14.45
C LEU A 19 -0.42 -6.31 13.09
N ARG A 20 -1.75 -6.23 13.05
CA ARG A 20 -2.51 -6.40 11.80
C ARG A 20 -2.16 -5.34 10.77
N ASN A 21 -2.13 -4.07 11.19
CA ASN A 21 -1.80 -2.96 10.30
C ASN A 21 -0.35 -3.06 9.80
N ARG A 22 0.58 -3.51 10.65
CA ARG A 22 1.98 -3.73 10.25
C ARG A 22 2.07 -4.78 9.13
N GLN A 23 1.37 -5.90 9.26
CA GLN A 23 1.36 -6.95 8.24
C GLN A 23 0.80 -6.43 6.91
N GLN A 24 -0.38 -5.80 6.94
CA GLN A 24 -1.01 -5.27 5.72
C GLN A 24 -0.20 -4.15 5.06
N ARG A 25 0.47 -3.32 5.85
CA ARG A 25 1.34 -2.27 5.33
C ARG A 25 2.61 -2.85 4.71
N SER A 26 3.15 -3.93 5.28
CA SER A 26 4.28 -4.66 4.72
C SER A 26 3.93 -5.25 3.36
N THR A 27 2.82 -5.98 3.26
CA THR A 27 2.38 -6.58 1.99
C THR A 27 2.16 -5.52 0.92
N LEU A 28 1.51 -4.40 1.25
CA LEU A 28 1.33 -3.28 0.33
C LEU A 28 2.66 -2.70 -0.16
N ARG A 29 3.66 -2.56 0.73
CA ARG A 29 5.00 -2.10 0.35
C ARG A 29 5.71 -3.11 -0.57
N THR A 30 5.52 -4.41 -0.34
CA THR A 30 6.06 -5.47 -1.21
C THR A 30 5.46 -5.38 -2.61
N HIS A 31 4.14 -5.25 -2.76
CA HIS A 31 3.50 -5.08 -4.06
C HIS A 31 4.03 -3.84 -4.81
N LEU A 32 4.19 -2.71 -4.10
CA LEU A 32 4.77 -1.50 -4.68
C LEU A 32 6.22 -1.68 -5.12
N LYS A 33 7.04 -2.42 -4.35
CA LYS A 33 8.42 -2.72 -4.70
C LYS A 33 8.48 -3.63 -5.93
N ASN A 34 7.71 -4.71 -5.94
CA ASN A 34 7.66 -5.66 -7.05
C ASN A 34 7.23 -4.99 -8.37
N PHE A 35 6.29 -4.04 -8.31
CA PHE A 35 5.90 -3.29 -9.49
C PHE A 35 7.01 -2.35 -9.99
N ARG A 36 7.76 -1.72 -9.08
CA ARG A 36 8.92 -0.89 -9.48
C ARG A 36 10.03 -1.71 -10.12
N THR A 37 10.38 -2.86 -9.53
CA THR A 37 11.39 -3.75 -10.10
C THR A 37 10.95 -4.31 -11.44
N LEU A 38 9.65 -4.61 -11.60
CA LEU A 38 9.08 -5.04 -12.88
C LEU A 38 9.17 -3.93 -13.95
N LEU A 39 9.01 -2.66 -13.58
CA LEU A 39 9.19 -1.55 -14.53
C LEU A 39 10.66 -1.33 -14.92
N GLU A 40 11.61 -1.61 -14.02
CA GLU A 40 13.05 -1.54 -14.31
C GLU A 40 13.47 -2.59 -15.36
N SER A 41 12.82 -3.76 -15.39
CA SER A 41 13.10 -4.81 -16.37
C SER A 41 12.51 -4.57 -17.77
N LYS A 42 11.93 -3.39 -18.05
CA LYS A 42 11.30 -3.02 -19.33
C LYS A 42 10.34 -4.10 -19.88
N PRO A 43 9.27 -4.41 -19.15
CA PRO A 43 8.35 -5.49 -19.49
C PRO A 43 7.47 -5.07 -20.68
N ALA A 44 6.80 -6.05 -21.30
CA ALA A 44 5.80 -5.75 -22.31
C ALA A 44 4.69 -4.86 -21.74
N ARG A 45 4.16 -3.95 -22.56
CA ARG A 45 3.16 -2.96 -22.16
C ARG A 45 1.93 -3.58 -21.48
N GLU A 46 1.48 -4.72 -21.97
CA GLU A 46 0.33 -5.44 -21.42
C GLU A 46 0.59 -5.98 -20.01
N GLU A 47 1.78 -6.51 -19.75
CA GLU A 47 2.15 -7.03 -18.42
C GLU A 47 2.22 -5.91 -17.40
N ALA A 48 2.78 -4.76 -17.78
CA ALA A 48 2.81 -3.57 -16.95
C ALA A 48 1.39 -3.08 -16.61
N GLU A 49 0.45 -3.16 -17.55
CA GLU A 49 -0.95 -2.74 -17.36
C GLU A 49 -1.73 -3.68 -16.45
N LYS A 50 -1.58 -4.99 -16.64
CA LYS A 50 -2.17 -6.01 -15.76
C LYS A 50 -1.67 -5.83 -14.33
N GLN A 51 -0.36 -5.69 -14.14
CA GLN A 51 0.22 -5.53 -12.82
C GLN A 51 -0.13 -4.19 -12.17
N PHE A 52 -0.18 -3.11 -12.95
CA PHE A 52 -0.62 -1.81 -12.46
C PHE A 52 -2.05 -1.87 -11.93
N SER A 53 -2.95 -2.53 -12.66
CA SER A 53 -4.37 -2.66 -12.27
C SER A 53 -4.52 -3.42 -10.93
N GLN A 54 -3.72 -4.46 -10.71
CA GLN A 54 -3.67 -5.18 -9.44
C GLN A 54 -3.17 -4.29 -8.29
N VAL A 55 -2.09 -3.54 -8.51
CA VAL A 55 -1.52 -2.63 -7.50
C VAL A 55 -2.50 -1.53 -7.13
N VAL A 56 -3.19 -0.95 -8.12
CA VAL A 56 -4.25 0.06 -7.89
C VAL A 56 -5.38 -0.51 -7.04
N LYS A 57 -5.86 -1.72 -7.36
CA LYS A 57 -6.89 -2.40 -6.55
C LYS A 57 -6.44 -2.58 -5.10
N CYS A 58 -5.20 -3.02 -4.87
CA CYS A 58 -4.65 -3.16 -3.52
C CYS A 58 -4.53 -1.81 -2.78
N LEU A 59 -4.12 -0.74 -3.46
CA LEU A 59 -4.04 0.60 -2.87
C LEU A 59 -5.40 1.12 -2.44
N ASP A 60 -6.42 0.94 -3.28
CA ASP A 60 -7.78 1.41 -3.00
C ASP A 60 -8.44 0.60 -1.87
N GLN A 61 -8.18 -0.72 -1.81
CA GLN A 61 -8.58 -1.55 -0.68
C GLN A 61 -7.89 -1.17 0.63
N ALA A 62 -6.63 -0.73 0.58
CA ALA A 62 -5.93 -0.24 1.77
C ALA A 62 -6.46 1.12 2.22
N ALA A 63 -6.86 1.98 1.29
CA ALA A 63 -7.49 3.26 1.59
C ALA A 63 -8.88 3.07 2.22
N SER A 64 -9.71 2.18 1.67
CA SER A 64 -11.05 1.91 2.22
C SER A 64 -11.03 1.33 3.63
N LYS A 65 -10.00 0.55 3.97
CA LYS A 65 -9.76 0.03 5.33
C LYS A 65 -9.12 1.05 6.28
N ASN A 66 -8.95 2.31 5.86
CA ASN A 66 -8.26 3.36 6.61
C ASN A 66 -6.82 2.98 7.03
N LEU A 67 -6.17 2.07 6.31
CA LEU A 67 -4.77 1.71 6.55
C LEU A 67 -3.82 2.79 6.03
N ILE A 68 -4.20 3.43 4.93
CA ILE A 68 -3.56 4.61 4.35
C ILE A 68 -4.62 5.68 4.09
N HIS A 69 -4.24 6.95 4.18
CA HIS A 69 -5.13 8.04 3.84
C HIS A 69 -5.46 8.05 2.33
N ALA A 70 -6.68 8.45 1.96
CA ALA A 70 -7.11 8.52 0.56
C ALA A 70 -6.15 9.34 -0.32
N ASN A 71 -5.72 10.51 0.17
CA ASN A 71 -4.71 11.35 -0.51
C ASN A 71 -3.36 10.65 -0.67
N ALA A 72 -2.94 9.81 0.29
CA ALA A 72 -1.71 9.05 0.17
C ALA A 72 -1.83 7.97 -0.91
N ALA A 73 -2.98 7.29 -0.99
CA ALA A 73 -3.28 6.34 -2.06
C ALA A 73 -3.30 7.04 -3.44
N SER A 74 -4.00 8.16 -3.57
CA SER A 74 -4.06 8.96 -4.80
C SER A 74 -2.67 9.41 -5.28
N ARG A 75 -1.84 9.93 -4.35
CA ARG A 75 -0.46 10.31 -4.65
C ARG A 75 0.39 9.14 -5.16
N LEU A 76 0.22 7.95 -4.57
CA LEU A 76 0.94 6.75 -5.04
C LEU A 76 0.47 6.31 -6.42
N LYS A 77 -0.85 6.31 -6.68
CA LYS A 77 -1.42 6.00 -8.00
C LYS A 77 -0.86 6.92 -9.08
N SER A 78 -0.88 8.23 -8.83
CA SER A 78 -0.37 9.25 -9.76
C SER A 78 1.13 9.04 -10.05
N ARG A 79 1.96 8.82 -9.02
CA ARG A 79 3.41 8.58 -9.21
C ARG A 79 3.70 7.32 -10.01
N LEU A 80 2.98 6.23 -9.75
CA LEU A 80 3.16 4.98 -10.48
C LEU A 80 2.71 5.10 -11.95
N ALA A 81 1.59 5.79 -12.21
CA ALA A 81 1.12 6.04 -13.56
C ALA A 81 2.13 6.87 -14.37
N ALA A 82 2.68 7.93 -13.76
CA ALA A 82 3.72 8.74 -14.39
C ALA A 82 4.99 7.92 -14.70
N LEU A 83 5.42 7.05 -13.78
CA LEU A 83 6.59 6.19 -13.98
C LEU A 83 6.36 5.18 -15.12
N LYS A 84 5.20 4.52 -15.14
CA LYS A 84 4.78 3.65 -16.25
C LYS A 84 4.85 4.38 -17.59
N LYS A 85 4.31 5.61 -17.66
CA LYS A 85 4.30 6.41 -18.88
C LYS A 85 5.70 6.72 -19.39
N LYS A 86 6.62 7.13 -18.49
CA LYS A 86 8.00 7.47 -18.86
C LYS A 86 8.83 6.28 -19.36
N MET A 87 8.57 5.08 -18.86
CA MET A 87 9.34 3.89 -19.22
C MET A 87 8.82 3.21 -20.50
N CYS A 88 7.58 3.49 -20.88
CA CYS A 88 6.90 2.86 -22.02
C CYS A 88 6.74 3.80 -23.24
N SER A 89 7.24 5.05 -23.14
CA SER A 89 7.42 5.98 -24.26
C SER A 89 8.81 5.83 -24.85
#